data_AF-A0A099ZGQ7-F1
#
_entry.id   AF-A0A099ZGQ7-F1
#
_cell.length_a   1.000
_cell.length_b   1.000
_cell.length_c   1.000
_cell.angle_alpha   90.00
_cell.angle_beta   90.00
_cell.angle_gamma   90.00
#
_symmetry.space_group_name_H-M   'P 1'
#
loop_
_entity.id
_entity.type
_entity.pdbx_description
1 polymer ?
#
loop_
_entity_poly.entity_id
_entity_poly.type
_entity_poly.pdbx_seq_one_letter_code
_entity_poly.pdbx_strand_id
1 'polypeptide(L)'
;VHAWEISDQLLQIRQDVESCYFAAQTMKMKIQTSFYELPTDSHASLRDSLLSHIQNLKDLSPVIVTQLALAIADLALQMASWKGCVQTLVEKYSNDVTSLPFLLEILTVLPEEVHSRSLRIGANRRTEIIEDLAYYSSTVVSLLMTCVEKAGNDEKMLIKIFRCLGSWFNLGVLDSTFMANSKLLSLLFEVL
;
A
#
# COMPACT_ATOMS: atom_id res chain seq x y z
N VAL A 1 -16.55 -17.75 3.73
CA VAL A 1 -15.62 -18.88 3.51
C VAL A 1 -15.26 -19.08 2.03
N HIS A 2 -16.12 -19.56 1.12
CA HIS A 2 -15.72 -19.86 -0.29
C HIS A 2 -15.11 -18.69 -1.09
N ALA A 3 -15.52 -17.45 -0.79
CA ALA A 3 -15.02 -16.27 -1.49
C ALA A 3 -13.50 -16.08 -1.41
N TRP A 4 -12.85 -16.56 -0.32
CA TRP A 4 -11.39 -16.48 -0.17
C TRP A 4 -10.68 -17.33 -1.22
N GLU A 5 -11.03 -18.61 -1.29
CA GLU A 5 -10.41 -19.57 -2.20
C GLU A 5 -10.69 -19.23 -3.67
N ILE A 6 -11.94 -18.91 -4.01
CA ILE A 6 -12.31 -18.55 -5.39
C ILE A 6 -11.57 -17.28 -5.84
N SER A 7 -11.47 -16.26 -4.98
CA SER A 7 -10.76 -15.04 -5.36
C SER A 7 -9.26 -15.29 -5.51
N ASP A 8 -8.66 -16.14 -4.68
CA ASP A 8 -7.25 -16.50 -4.82
C ASP A 8 -7.00 -17.23 -6.14
N GLN A 9 -7.83 -18.25 -6.46
CA GLN A 9 -7.74 -19.00 -7.72
C GLN A 9 -7.90 -18.10 -8.96
N LEU A 10 -8.86 -17.18 -8.95
CA LEU A 10 -9.06 -16.23 -10.07
C LEU A 10 -7.82 -15.34 -10.26
N LEU A 11 -7.22 -14.85 -9.18
CA LEU A 11 -6.00 -14.04 -9.23
C LEU A 11 -4.76 -14.86 -9.63
N GLN A 12 -4.75 -16.17 -9.42
CA GLN A 12 -3.69 -17.07 -9.93
C GLN A 12 -3.86 -17.36 -11.44
N ILE A 13 -5.09 -17.64 -11.88
CA ILE A 13 -5.42 -17.96 -13.28
C ILE A 13 -5.17 -16.76 -14.18
N ARG A 14 -5.54 -15.55 -13.74
CA ARG A 14 -5.33 -14.29 -14.46
C ARG A 14 -5.93 -14.28 -15.86
N GLN A 15 -7.17 -14.77 -15.97
CA GLN A 15 -7.82 -14.99 -17.26
C GLN A 15 -8.08 -13.67 -18.02
N ASP A 16 -8.69 -12.70 -17.35
CA ASP A 16 -9.05 -11.41 -17.93
C ASP A 16 -9.13 -10.31 -16.84
N VAL A 17 -9.33 -9.07 -17.27
CA VAL A 17 -9.36 -7.90 -16.37
C VAL A 17 -10.56 -7.98 -15.43
N GLU A 18 -11.72 -8.40 -15.94
CA GLU A 18 -12.99 -8.45 -15.23
C GLU A 18 -12.96 -9.44 -14.06
N SER A 19 -12.49 -10.67 -14.31
CA SER A 19 -12.34 -11.71 -13.29
C SER A 19 -11.31 -11.32 -12.23
N CYS A 20 -10.17 -10.77 -12.64
CA CYS A 20 -9.14 -10.32 -11.71
C CYS A 20 -9.62 -9.13 -10.86
N TYR A 21 -10.34 -8.18 -11.46
CA TYR A 21 -10.92 -7.05 -10.73
C TYR A 21 -11.94 -7.52 -9.70
N PHE A 22 -12.87 -8.39 -10.10
CA PHE A 22 -13.86 -8.98 -9.21
C PHE A 22 -13.17 -9.69 -8.02
N ALA A 23 -12.15 -10.49 -8.30
CA ALA A 23 -11.41 -11.22 -7.27
C ALA A 23 -10.62 -10.30 -6.34
N ALA A 24 -9.92 -9.29 -6.86
CA ALA A 24 -9.18 -8.32 -6.07
C ALA A 24 -10.09 -7.47 -5.17
N GLN A 25 -11.22 -7.00 -5.71
CA GLN A 25 -12.23 -6.28 -4.94
C GLN A 25 -12.84 -7.19 -3.85
N THR A 26 -13.13 -8.44 -4.19
CA THR A 26 -13.67 -9.42 -3.23
C THR A 26 -12.67 -9.68 -2.11
N MET A 27 -11.38 -9.86 -2.41
CA MET A 27 -10.32 -10.00 -1.40
C MET A 27 -10.29 -8.80 -0.45
N LYS A 28 -10.26 -7.57 -0.99
CA LYS A 28 -10.32 -6.35 -0.17
C LYS A 28 -11.54 -6.36 0.75
N MET A 29 -12.74 -6.58 0.22
CA MET A 29 -13.97 -6.58 1.02
C MET A 29 -13.97 -7.66 2.10
N LYS A 30 -13.45 -8.86 1.80
CA LYS A 30 -13.35 -9.96 2.75
C LYS A 30 -12.37 -9.64 3.88
N ILE A 31 -11.24 -9.00 3.57
CA ILE A 31 -10.28 -8.54 4.59
C ILE A 31 -10.91 -7.45 5.44
N GLN A 32 -11.60 -6.46 4.87
CA GLN A 32 -12.20 -5.38 5.65
C GLN A 32 -13.36 -5.82 6.55
N THR A 33 -14.18 -6.77 6.10
CA THR A 33 -15.47 -7.07 6.75
C THR A 33 -15.54 -8.42 7.42
N SER A 34 -14.66 -9.35 7.05
CA SER A 34 -14.74 -10.76 7.42
C SER A 34 -13.38 -11.35 7.82
N PHE A 35 -12.43 -10.51 8.26
CA PHE A 35 -11.09 -10.98 8.64
C PHE A 35 -11.11 -12.06 9.73
N TYR A 36 -12.08 -11.97 10.64
CA TYR A 36 -12.31 -12.95 11.71
C TYR A 36 -12.63 -14.38 11.22
N GLU A 37 -12.95 -14.58 9.93
CA GLU A 37 -13.11 -15.91 9.34
C GLU A 37 -11.78 -16.65 9.18
N LEU A 38 -10.65 -15.93 9.17
CA LEU A 38 -9.33 -16.51 8.95
C LEU A 38 -8.68 -16.93 10.27
N PRO A 39 -8.12 -18.15 10.35
CA PRO A 39 -7.28 -18.52 11.48
C PRO A 39 -5.97 -17.72 11.42
N THR A 40 -5.45 -17.32 12.59
CA THR A 40 -4.23 -16.52 12.71
C THR A 40 -3.04 -17.11 11.96
N ASP A 41 -2.93 -18.44 11.92
CA ASP A 41 -1.84 -19.17 11.24
C ASP A 41 -1.87 -18.99 9.72
N SER A 42 -3.01 -18.60 9.13
CA SER A 42 -3.15 -18.36 7.69
C SER A 42 -2.82 -16.92 7.27
N HIS A 43 -2.66 -15.99 8.22
CA HIS A 43 -2.47 -14.57 7.91
C HIS A 43 -1.19 -14.30 7.10
N ALA A 44 -0.09 -14.97 7.46
CA ALA A 44 1.17 -14.84 6.74
C ALA A 44 1.06 -15.38 5.30
N SER A 45 0.40 -16.53 5.12
CA SER A 45 0.15 -17.09 3.78
C SER A 45 -0.71 -16.16 2.93
N LEU A 46 -1.77 -15.57 3.48
CA LEU A 46 -2.60 -14.61 2.76
C LEU A 46 -1.80 -13.38 2.34
N ARG A 47 -0.98 -12.82 3.24
CA ARG A 47 -0.08 -11.71 2.91
C ARG A 47 0.81 -12.08 1.72
N ASP A 48 1.45 -13.23 1.79
CA ASP A 48 2.41 -13.65 0.77
C ASP A 48 1.70 -13.90 -0.58
N SER A 49 0.49 -14.45 -0.58
CA SER A 49 -0.37 -14.57 -1.76
C SER A 49 -0.73 -13.21 -2.36
N LEU A 50 -1.19 -12.24 -1.56
CA LEU A 50 -1.54 -10.90 -2.05
C LEU A 50 -0.33 -10.17 -2.66
N LEU A 51 0.84 -10.30 -2.03
CA LEU A 51 2.08 -9.75 -2.55
C LEU A 51 2.50 -10.42 -3.87
N SER A 52 2.32 -11.73 -3.99
CA SER A 52 2.53 -12.44 -5.26
C SER A 52 1.55 -11.95 -6.34
N HIS A 53 0.26 -11.81 -6.00
CA HIS A 53 -0.78 -11.36 -6.93
C HIS A 53 -0.50 -9.96 -7.46
N ILE A 54 -0.18 -8.99 -6.60
CA ILE A 54 0.07 -7.61 -7.06
C ILE A 54 1.32 -7.53 -7.94
N GLN A 55 2.36 -8.32 -7.66
CA GLN A 55 3.55 -8.41 -8.53
C GLN A 55 3.22 -8.97 -9.91
N ASN A 56 2.37 -10.00 -9.94
CA ASN A 56 1.98 -10.72 -11.15
C ASN A 56 0.95 -9.97 -12.02
N LEU A 57 0.21 -9.03 -11.42
CA LEU A 57 -0.88 -8.29 -12.04
C LEU A 57 -0.60 -6.79 -12.22
N LYS A 58 0.60 -6.32 -11.85
CA LYS A 58 0.98 -4.90 -11.85
C LYS A 58 0.78 -4.19 -13.19
N ASP A 59 0.93 -4.92 -14.30
CA ASP A 59 0.82 -4.40 -15.66
C ASP A 59 -0.56 -4.67 -16.31
N LEU A 60 -1.44 -5.44 -15.65
CA LEU A 60 -2.73 -5.84 -16.24
C LEU A 60 -3.72 -4.67 -16.26
N SER A 61 -3.95 -4.02 -15.11
CA SER A 61 -4.81 -2.85 -15.02
C SER A 61 -4.58 -2.10 -13.70
N PRO A 62 -4.45 -0.75 -13.75
CA PRO A 62 -4.22 0.04 -12.53
C PRO A 62 -5.35 -0.09 -11.51
N VAL A 63 -6.60 -0.32 -11.95
CA VAL A 63 -7.74 -0.47 -11.03
C VAL A 63 -7.63 -1.75 -10.20
N ILE A 64 -7.05 -2.81 -10.76
CA ILE A 64 -6.80 -4.08 -10.04
C ILE A 64 -5.69 -3.86 -9.02
N VAL A 65 -4.61 -3.17 -9.41
CA VAL A 65 -3.49 -2.84 -8.53
C VAL A 65 -3.97 -2.05 -7.32
N THR A 66 -4.83 -1.05 -7.50
CA THR A 66 -5.40 -0.30 -6.36
C THR A 66 -6.24 -1.19 -5.45
N GLN A 67 -7.05 -2.13 -5.97
CA GLN A 67 -7.80 -3.06 -5.10
C GLN A 67 -6.88 -3.98 -4.29
N LEU A 68 -5.81 -4.49 -4.91
CA LEU A 68 -4.82 -5.32 -4.22
C LEU A 68 -4.02 -4.50 -3.20
N ALA A 69 -3.65 -3.25 -3.53
CA ALA A 69 -2.97 -2.35 -2.62
C ALA A 69 -3.80 -2.06 -1.37
N LEU A 70 -5.10 -1.79 -1.54
CA LEU A 70 -6.04 -1.63 -0.44
C LEU A 70 -6.16 -2.93 0.38
N ALA A 71 -6.31 -4.08 -0.27
CA ALA A 71 -6.35 -5.38 0.42
C ALA A 71 -5.09 -5.63 1.28
N ILE A 72 -3.91 -5.28 0.76
CA ILE A 72 -2.63 -5.38 1.49
C ILE A 72 -2.59 -4.39 2.67
N ALA A 73 -3.03 -3.15 2.46
CA ALA A 73 -3.10 -2.14 3.52
C ALA A 73 -4.05 -2.57 4.64
N ASP A 74 -5.28 -2.96 4.31
CA ASP A 74 -6.29 -3.43 5.26
C ASP A 74 -5.79 -4.65 6.06
N LEU A 75 -5.06 -5.56 5.40
CA LEU A 75 -4.45 -6.71 6.05
C LEU A 75 -3.34 -6.28 7.02
N ALA A 76 -2.43 -5.40 6.59
CA ALA A 76 -1.32 -4.92 7.43
C ALA A 76 -1.84 -4.21 8.69
N LEU A 77 -2.89 -3.41 8.56
CA LEU A 77 -3.49 -2.68 9.69
C LEU A 77 -4.15 -3.63 10.71
N GLN A 78 -4.75 -4.73 10.26
CA GLN A 78 -5.37 -5.74 11.13
C GLN A 78 -4.39 -6.81 11.66
N MET A 79 -3.30 -7.08 10.94
CA MET A 79 -2.31 -8.11 11.28
C MET A 79 -1.23 -7.54 12.21
N ALA A 80 -1.52 -7.47 13.52
CA ALA A 80 -0.59 -6.92 14.53
C ALA A 80 0.79 -7.62 14.59
N SER A 81 0.90 -8.85 14.08
CA SER A 81 2.17 -9.57 13.97
C SER A 81 3.08 -9.05 12.85
N TRP A 82 2.55 -8.31 11.86
CA TRP A 82 3.33 -7.73 10.76
C TRP A 82 3.82 -6.31 11.12
N LYS A 83 4.69 -6.24 12.12
CA LYS A 83 5.35 -4.98 12.51
C LYS A 83 6.30 -4.50 11.42
N GLY A 84 6.43 -3.18 11.25
CA GLY A 84 7.34 -2.60 10.25
C GLY A 84 7.00 -2.99 8.81
N CYS A 85 5.71 -3.15 8.50
CA CYS A 85 5.25 -3.53 7.16
C CYS A 85 5.83 -2.60 6.07
N VAL A 86 5.87 -1.29 6.34
CA VAL A 86 6.48 -0.27 5.46
C VAL A 86 7.93 -0.62 5.14
N GLN A 87 8.77 -0.86 6.16
CA GLN A 87 10.16 -1.23 5.95
C GLN A 87 10.29 -2.50 5.10
N THR A 88 9.54 -3.56 5.45
CA THR A 88 9.62 -4.83 4.72
C THR A 88 9.20 -4.71 3.25
N LEU A 89 8.21 -3.87 2.94
CA LEU A 89 7.76 -3.61 1.57
C LEU A 89 8.79 -2.80 0.79
N VAL A 90 9.35 -1.74 1.39
CA VAL A 90 10.34 -0.88 0.74
C VAL A 90 11.61 -1.67 0.45
N GLU A 91 12.15 -2.41 1.41
CA GLU A 91 13.37 -3.22 1.22
C GLU A 91 13.18 -4.27 0.11
N LYS A 92 11.99 -4.87 0.02
CA LYS A 92 11.68 -5.89 -0.97
C LYS A 92 11.52 -5.34 -2.40
N TYR A 93 10.92 -4.17 -2.55
CA TYR A 93 10.45 -3.68 -3.86
C TYR A 93 11.13 -2.42 -4.40
N SER A 94 11.86 -1.65 -3.59
CA SER A 94 12.45 -0.35 -4.00
C SER A 94 13.56 -0.45 -5.05
N ASN A 95 14.20 -1.62 -5.17
CA ASN A 95 15.29 -1.84 -6.11
C ASN A 95 14.78 -2.12 -7.54
N ASP A 96 13.58 -2.68 -7.69
CA ASP A 96 12.97 -2.97 -8.98
C ASP A 96 12.12 -1.77 -9.43
N VAL A 97 12.57 -1.07 -10.48
CA VAL A 97 11.87 0.09 -11.06
C VAL A 97 10.44 -0.27 -11.49
N THR A 98 10.21 -1.50 -11.96
CA THR A 98 8.88 -1.95 -12.38
C THR A 98 7.95 -2.24 -11.21
N SER A 99 8.49 -2.35 -9.98
CA SER A 99 7.71 -2.55 -8.76
C SER A 99 7.34 -1.24 -8.06
N LEU A 100 8.05 -0.15 -8.36
CA LEU A 100 7.79 1.17 -7.76
C LEU A 100 6.33 1.64 -7.92
N PRO A 101 5.65 1.48 -9.07
CA PRO A 101 4.29 2.00 -9.24
C PRO A 101 3.25 1.39 -8.29
N PHE A 102 3.35 0.09 -7.98
CA PHE A 102 2.45 -0.57 -7.04
C PHE A 102 2.93 -0.42 -5.59
N LEU A 103 4.25 -0.35 -5.35
CA LEU A 103 4.79 -0.04 -4.03
C LEU A 103 4.29 1.32 -3.54
N LEU A 104 4.38 2.35 -4.39
CA LEU A 104 3.85 3.67 -4.08
C LEU A 104 2.33 3.64 -3.89
N GLU A 105 1.60 2.81 -4.64
CA GLU A 105 0.16 2.65 -4.45
C GLU A 105 -0.15 2.12 -3.06
N ILE A 106 0.54 1.05 -2.60
CA ILE A 106 0.39 0.50 -1.24
C ILE A 106 0.71 1.57 -0.19
N LEU A 107 1.84 2.27 -0.35
CA LEU A 107 2.26 3.30 0.60
C LEU A 107 1.36 4.54 0.58
N THR A 108 0.60 4.78 -0.49
CA THR A 108 -0.38 5.87 -0.57
C THR A 108 -1.64 5.49 0.18
N VAL A 109 -2.21 4.31 -0.09
CA VAL A 109 -3.50 3.92 0.50
C VAL A 109 -3.38 3.46 1.95
N LEU A 110 -2.20 3.04 2.40
CA LEU A 110 -1.99 2.57 3.77
C LEU A 110 -2.31 3.63 4.85
N PRO A 111 -1.76 4.86 4.80
CA PRO A 111 -2.18 5.95 5.68
C PRO A 111 -3.66 6.34 5.55
N GLU A 112 -4.22 6.26 4.35
CA GLU A 112 -5.63 6.59 4.09
C GLU A 112 -6.57 5.63 4.82
N GLU A 113 -6.24 4.33 4.82
CA GLU A 113 -7.06 3.31 5.47
C GLU A 113 -6.96 3.32 7.02
N VAL A 114 -5.98 3.99 7.62
CA VAL A 114 -5.88 4.15 9.10
C VAL A 114 -7.14 4.78 9.69
N HIS A 115 -7.76 5.72 8.95
CA HIS A 115 -8.97 6.43 9.35
C HIS A 115 -10.24 5.90 8.66
N SER A 116 -10.13 4.77 7.96
CA SER A 116 -11.24 4.17 7.23
C SER A 116 -12.37 3.74 8.16
N ARG A 117 -13.59 4.16 7.81
CA ARG A 117 -14.81 3.79 8.56
C ARG A 117 -15.22 2.34 8.34
N SER A 118 -14.80 1.72 7.24
CA SER A 118 -15.11 0.31 6.92
C SER A 118 -14.28 -0.66 7.75
N LEU A 119 -13.01 -0.34 8.04
CA LEU A 119 -12.07 -1.23 8.70
C LEU A 119 -12.26 -1.32 10.23
N ARG A 120 -12.96 -0.34 10.84
CA ARG A 120 -13.37 -0.31 12.26
C ARG A 120 -12.26 -0.68 13.27
N ILE A 121 -11.05 -0.15 13.06
CA ILE A 121 -9.93 -0.33 13.99
C ILE A 121 -10.20 0.45 15.29
N GLY A 122 -10.00 -0.21 16.44
CA GLY A 122 -10.12 0.40 17.76
C GLY A 122 -9.07 1.50 18.01
N ALA A 123 -9.40 2.48 18.86
CA ALA A 123 -8.57 3.66 19.07
C ALA A 123 -7.13 3.34 19.50
N ASN A 124 -6.93 2.43 20.45
CA ASN A 124 -5.60 2.05 20.93
C ASN A 124 -4.73 1.49 19.80
N ARG A 125 -5.30 0.55 19.01
CA ARG A 125 -4.59 -0.05 17.88
C ARG A 125 -4.28 0.98 16.80
N ARG A 126 -5.17 1.95 16.58
CA ARG A 126 -4.93 3.05 15.64
C ARG A 126 -3.76 3.92 16.07
N THR A 127 -3.66 4.25 17.36
CA THR A 127 -2.51 5.00 17.90
C THR A 127 -1.20 4.24 17.67
N GLU A 128 -1.15 2.95 17.98
CA GLU A 128 0.03 2.11 17.72
C GLU A 128 0.44 2.12 16.24
N ILE A 129 -0.52 2.05 15.33
CA ILE A 129 -0.28 2.09 13.90
C ILE A 129 0.30 3.45 13.49
N ILE A 130 -0.28 4.56 13.98
CA ILE A 130 0.20 5.91 13.64
C ILE A 130 1.65 6.10 14.13
N GLU A 131 1.97 5.62 15.34
CA GLU A 131 3.33 5.66 15.88
C GLU A 131 4.31 4.82 15.05
N ASP A 132 3.93 3.60 14.64
CA ASP A 132 4.75 2.73 13.78
C ASP A 132 4.97 3.38 12.40
N LEU A 133 3.93 3.95 11.79
CA LEU A 133 4.05 4.67 10.51
C LEU A 133 4.94 5.91 10.66
N ALA A 134 4.80 6.67 11.75
CA ALA A 134 5.67 7.82 12.02
C ALA A 134 7.14 7.42 12.14
N TYR A 135 7.42 6.29 12.80
CA TYR A 135 8.78 5.76 12.90
C TYR A 135 9.40 5.45 11.52
N TYR A 136 8.61 4.91 10.59
CA TYR A 136 9.05 4.58 9.23
C TYR A 136 8.84 5.68 8.17
N SER A 137 8.36 6.85 8.57
CA SER A 137 8.12 7.98 7.65
C SER A 137 9.38 8.40 6.89
N SER A 138 10.54 8.40 7.57
CA SER A 138 11.83 8.74 6.97
C SER A 138 12.23 7.78 5.84
N THR A 139 11.94 6.48 5.98
CA THR A 139 12.15 5.46 4.94
C THR A 139 11.30 5.76 3.70
N VAL A 140 10.04 6.15 3.89
CA VAL A 140 9.15 6.50 2.77
C VAL A 140 9.63 7.77 2.08
N VAL A 141 10.01 8.83 2.81
CA VAL A 141 10.52 10.04 2.18
C VAL A 141 11.81 9.78 1.40
N SER A 142 12.72 8.95 1.92
CA SER A 142 13.93 8.51 1.20
C SER A 142 13.60 7.75 -0.09
N LEU A 143 12.59 6.86 -0.05
CA LEU A 143 12.09 6.18 -1.24
C LEU A 143 11.54 7.18 -2.26
N LEU A 144 10.73 8.15 -1.83
CA LEU A 144 10.14 9.15 -2.73
C LEU A 144 11.23 9.98 -3.42
N MET A 145 12.27 10.39 -2.67
CA MET A 145 13.45 11.05 -3.23
C MET A 145 14.16 10.17 -4.28
N THR A 146 14.38 8.89 -3.96
CA THR A 146 14.97 7.92 -4.90
C THR A 146 14.11 7.76 -6.16
N CYS A 147 12.80 7.79 -6.03
CA CYS A 147 11.87 7.70 -7.17
C CYS A 147 11.97 8.93 -8.08
N VAL A 148 12.10 10.13 -7.52
CA VAL A 148 12.36 11.36 -8.28
C VAL A 148 13.69 11.26 -9.04
N GLU A 149 14.74 10.77 -8.39
CA GLU A 149 16.06 10.64 -9.04
C GLU A 149 16.04 9.62 -10.19
N LYS A 150 15.34 8.49 -10.02
CA LYS A 150 15.27 7.42 -11.03
C LYS A 150 14.33 7.73 -12.20
N ALA A 151 13.22 8.43 -11.95
CA ALA A 151 12.10 8.55 -12.88
C ALA A 151 11.40 9.92 -12.85
N GLY A 152 12.07 10.97 -12.38
CA GLY A 152 11.49 12.30 -12.21
C GLY A 152 11.03 13.01 -13.49
N ASN A 153 11.41 12.50 -14.67
CA ASN A 153 10.90 13.01 -15.95
C ASN A 153 9.58 12.36 -16.39
N ASP A 154 9.12 11.30 -15.71
CA ASP A 154 7.82 10.68 -15.99
C ASP A 154 6.73 11.34 -15.14
N GLU A 155 5.86 12.11 -15.80
CA GLU A 155 4.72 12.79 -15.19
C GLU A 155 3.83 11.83 -14.37
N LYS A 156 3.60 10.61 -14.87
CA LYS A 156 2.76 9.62 -14.16
C LYS A 156 3.42 9.17 -12.86
N MET A 157 4.74 9.07 -12.85
CA MET A 157 5.52 8.72 -11.66
C MET A 157 5.52 9.87 -10.64
N LEU A 158 5.70 11.11 -11.10
CA LEU A 158 5.58 12.30 -10.24
C LEU A 158 4.21 12.40 -9.56
N ILE A 159 3.12 12.14 -10.30
CA ILE A 159 1.76 12.10 -9.73
C ILE A 159 1.68 11.07 -8.59
N LYS A 160 2.24 9.87 -8.76
CA LYS A 160 2.27 8.85 -7.70
C LYS A 160 3.09 9.28 -6.50
N ILE A 161 4.25 9.91 -6.73
CA ILE A 161 5.12 10.43 -5.67
C ILE A 161 4.39 11.48 -4.84
N PHE A 162 3.74 12.46 -5.49
CA PHE A 162 3.04 13.53 -4.78
C PHE A 162 1.77 13.07 -4.08
N ARG A 163 1.03 12.10 -4.66
CA ARG A 163 -0.11 11.48 -3.96
C ARG A 163 0.33 10.75 -2.71
N CYS A 164 1.38 9.95 -2.81
CA CYS A 164 1.97 9.28 -1.65
C CYS A 164 2.40 10.31 -0.60
N LEU A 165 3.17 11.33 -1.00
CA LEU A 165 3.59 12.40 -0.10
C LEU A 165 2.41 13.09 0.61
N GLY A 166 1.37 13.45 -0.15
CA GLY A 166 0.16 14.09 0.37
C GLY A 166 -0.61 13.21 1.35
N SER A 167 -0.72 11.91 1.08
CA SER A 167 -1.34 10.93 1.98
C SER A 167 -0.62 10.87 3.34
N TRP A 168 0.71 10.86 3.32
CA TRP A 168 1.53 10.87 4.55
C TRP A 168 1.46 12.21 5.30
N PHE A 169 1.35 13.34 4.59
CA PHE A 169 1.05 14.64 5.20
C PHE A 169 -0.32 14.64 5.90
N ASN A 170 -1.35 14.09 5.26
CA ASN A 170 -2.71 14.03 5.82
C ASN A 170 -2.78 13.17 7.09
N LEU A 171 -1.94 12.14 7.20
CA LEU A 171 -1.81 11.35 8.42
C LEU A 171 -1.11 12.13 9.56
N GLY A 172 -0.34 13.18 9.24
CA GLY A 172 0.31 14.04 10.22
C GLY A 172 1.59 13.45 10.84
N VAL A 173 2.26 12.55 10.12
CA VAL A 173 3.41 11.77 10.64
C VAL A 173 4.77 12.19 10.07
N LEU A 174 4.80 13.17 9.16
CA LEU A 174 6.04 13.68 8.56
C LEU A 174 6.69 14.74 9.44
N ASP A 175 8.02 14.67 9.59
CA ASP A 175 8.78 15.70 10.31
C ASP A 175 8.76 17.04 9.57
N SER A 176 8.23 18.07 10.22
CA SER A 176 8.02 19.38 9.60
C SER A 176 9.34 20.09 9.24
N THR A 177 10.37 19.94 10.09
CA THR A 177 11.66 20.62 9.90
C THR A 177 12.43 20.02 8.72
N PHE A 178 12.39 18.70 8.60
CA PHE A 178 12.97 17.96 7.50
C PHE A 178 12.24 18.25 6.18
N MET A 179 10.90 18.22 6.19
CA MET A 179 10.11 18.49 4.99
C MET A 179 10.24 19.93 4.48
N ALA A 180 10.39 20.92 5.37
CA ALA A 180 10.61 22.31 4.98
C ALA A 180 11.89 22.52 4.16
N ASN A 181 12.90 21.67 4.34
CA ASN A 181 14.17 21.72 3.62
C ASN A 181 14.30 20.62 2.54
N SER A 182 13.23 19.88 2.27
CA SER A 182 13.24 18.75 1.34
C SER A 182 13.14 19.22 -0.11
N LYS A 183 13.95 18.62 -0.98
CA LYS A 183 13.86 18.83 -2.43
C LYS A 183 12.51 18.39 -3.02
N LEU A 184 11.79 17.47 -2.36
CA LEU A 184 10.42 17.10 -2.79
C LEU A 184 9.48 18.29 -2.76
N LEU A 185 9.61 19.14 -1.74
CA LEU A 185 8.76 20.32 -1.60
C LEU A 185 9.13 21.39 -2.63
N SER A 186 10.44 21.61 -2.87
CA SER A 186 10.89 22.48 -3.96
C SER A 186 10.37 22.02 -5.32
N LEU A 187 10.48 20.72 -5.62
CA LEU A 187 10.01 20.14 -6.88
C LEU A 187 8.50 20.29 -7.04
N LEU A 188 7.73 20.12 -5.97
CA LEU A 188 6.27 20.30 -6.01
C LEU A 188 5.90 21.71 -6.49
N PHE A 189 6.64 22.75 -6.07
CA PHE A 189 6.42 24.13 -6.54
C PHE A 189 6.98 24.41 -7.93
N GLU A 190 7.98 23.67 -8.38
CA GLU A 190 8.58 23.83 -9.71
C GLU A 190 7.68 23.33 -10.84
N VAL A 191 6.88 22.29 -10.56
CA VAL A 191 5.99 21.65 -11.55
C VAL A 191 4.55 22.17 -11.51
N LEU A 192 4.22 23.07 -10.57
CA LEU A 192 2.94 23.79 -10.49
C LEU A 192 2.87 24.93 -11.51
#